data_AF-A0A9E2B6C2-F1
#
_entry.id   AF-A0A9E2B6C2-F1
#
_cell.length_a   1.000
_cell.length_b   1.000
_cell.length_c   1.000
_cell.angle_alpha   90.00
_cell.angle_beta   90.00
_cell.angle_gamma   90.00
#
_symmetry.space_group_name_H-M   'P 1'
#
loop_
_entity.id
_entity.type
_entity.pdbx_description
1 polymer ?
#
loop_
_entity_poly.entity_id
_entity_poly.type
_entity_poly.pdbx_seq_one_letter_code
_entity_poly.pdbx_strand_id
1 'polypeptide(L)'
;TPYGTQLFAPFSNYRVALNTISVVDPLYTVPFLICLIIVMFYNRISRMRKRWLKYGLAISTFYLFLTCVNKLYINSIYKSSLEESAITYTQFQTQPTIFNNILWYGVAESETSYYLGFYSLFDKSNRLKEWITIEKNHEKLNLQHPDITTLSWFSKGYFNVVELENEGEYMYNDLRYPPLIMDDPKSSVFTFKIQQIEERWDMVPFESKFSDEATFKNSMQLMFARLRGID
;
A
#
# COMPACT_ATOMS: atom_id res chain seq x y z
N THR A 1 -5.92 6.80 0.02
CA THR A 1 -5.52 5.43 0.38
C THR A 1 -5.37 4.58 -0.88
N PRO A 2 -4.62 3.46 -0.81
CA PRO A 2 -4.25 2.66 -1.99
C PRO A 2 -5.32 1.70 -2.54
N TYR A 3 -6.38 1.43 -1.77
CA TYR A 3 -7.51 0.59 -2.19
C TYR A 3 -8.22 1.12 -3.44
N GLY A 4 -8.37 2.44 -3.51
CA GLY A 4 -9.09 3.15 -4.56
C GLY A 4 -10.61 3.07 -4.43
N THR A 5 -11.29 4.01 -5.08
CA THR A 5 -12.75 4.13 -5.05
C THR A 5 -13.29 4.25 -6.48
N GLN A 6 -14.39 3.57 -6.80
CA GLN A 6 -15.07 3.66 -8.09
C GLN A 6 -15.93 4.92 -8.17
N LEU A 7 -15.28 6.10 -8.22
CA LEU A 7 -15.95 7.40 -8.22
C LEU A 7 -16.91 7.57 -9.43
N PHE A 8 -16.61 6.92 -10.54
CA PHE A 8 -17.31 7.07 -11.81
C PHE A 8 -18.26 5.90 -12.13
N ALA A 9 -18.61 5.08 -11.14
CA ALA A 9 -19.61 4.04 -11.33
C ALA A 9 -21.01 4.65 -11.63
N PRO A 10 -21.83 4.04 -12.50
CA PRO A 10 -21.61 2.80 -13.26
C PRO A 10 -20.94 3.00 -14.63
N PHE A 11 -20.50 4.22 -14.98
CA PHE A 11 -19.98 4.55 -16.31
C PHE A 11 -18.55 4.07 -16.55
N SER A 12 -17.76 3.87 -15.49
CA SER A 12 -16.39 3.40 -15.58
C SER A 12 -16.02 2.51 -14.40
N ASN A 13 -15.25 1.45 -14.69
CA ASN A 13 -14.65 0.55 -13.71
C ASN A 13 -13.30 1.06 -13.17
N TYR A 14 -12.93 2.32 -13.44
CA TYR A 14 -11.69 2.91 -12.95
C TYR A 14 -11.74 3.17 -11.44
N ARG A 15 -10.71 2.71 -10.71
CA ARG A 15 -10.55 2.93 -9.27
C ARG A 15 -9.59 4.10 -9.00
N VAL A 16 -10.16 5.26 -8.72
CA VAL A 16 -9.44 6.48 -8.38
C VAL A 16 -8.73 6.28 -7.04
N ALA A 17 -7.40 6.43 -7.00
CA ALA A 17 -6.61 6.34 -5.78
C ALA A 17 -5.42 7.31 -5.85
N LEU A 18 -5.34 8.25 -4.91
CA LEU A 18 -4.24 9.23 -4.86
C LEU A 18 -3.02 8.72 -4.07
N ASN A 19 -3.23 7.68 -3.23
CA ASN A 19 -2.17 7.01 -2.47
C ASN A 19 -1.33 7.95 -1.57
N THR A 20 -1.91 9.05 -1.11
CA THR A 20 -1.23 10.06 -0.27
C THR A 20 -1.24 9.72 1.21
N ILE A 21 -2.28 9.04 1.68
CA ILE A 21 -2.51 8.69 3.09
C ILE A 21 -2.84 7.20 3.25
N SER A 22 -2.40 6.62 4.37
CA SER A 22 -2.70 5.24 4.75
C SER A 22 -4.14 5.10 5.25
N VAL A 23 -4.67 3.87 5.27
CA VAL A 23 -6.03 3.62 5.80
C VAL A 23 -6.10 3.85 7.30
N VAL A 24 -5.07 3.45 8.02
CA VAL A 24 -4.96 3.71 9.45
C VAL A 24 -3.80 4.67 9.67
N ASP A 25 -4.11 5.91 10.04
CA ASP A 25 -3.12 6.95 10.32
C ASP A 25 -3.51 7.68 11.62
N PRO A 26 -2.94 7.26 12.77
CA PRO A 26 -3.17 7.89 14.07
C PRO A 26 -2.76 9.37 14.11
N LEU A 27 -1.74 9.79 13.34
CA LEU A 27 -1.29 11.18 13.29
C LEU A 27 -2.34 12.10 12.65
N TYR A 28 -3.13 11.57 11.71
CA TYR A 28 -4.30 12.26 11.17
C TYR A 28 -5.53 12.13 12.06
N THR A 29 -5.88 10.89 12.40
CA THR A 29 -7.18 10.54 12.99
C THR A 29 -7.31 10.99 14.44
N VAL A 30 -6.29 10.84 15.28
CA VAL A 30 -6.37 11.15 16.71
C VAL A 30 -6.53 12.66 16.97
N PRO A 31 -5.71 13.57 16.40
CA PRO A 31 -5.89 15.00 16.63
C PRO A 31 -7.25 15.52 16.13
N PHE A 32 -7.71 15.01 14.99
CA PHE A 32 -9.03 15.34 14.45
C PHE A 32 -10.17 14.83 15.34
N LEU A 33 -10.06 13.59 15.82
CA LEU A 33 -11.04 12.98 16.73
C LEU A 33 -11.11 13.73 18.06
N ILE A 34 -9.99 14.16 18.64
CA ILE A 34 -9.96 14.97 19.86
C ILE A 34 -10.75 16.27 19.64
N CYS A 35 -10.54 16.96 18.51
CA CYS A 35 -11.32 18.16 18.19
C CYS A 35 -12.82 17.86 18.10
N LEU A 36 -13.19 16.73 17.50
CA LEU A 36 -14.59 16.29 17.37
C LEU A 36 -15.22 15.99 18.73
N ILE A 37 -14.54 15.23 19.58
CA ILE A 37 -14.98 14.90 20.94
C ILE A 37 -15.19 16.18 21.75
N ILE A 38 -14.25 17.12 21.71
CA ILE A 38 -14.37 18.40 22.40
C ILE A 38 -15.59 19.17 21.91
N VAL A 39 -15.83 19.21 20.58
CA VAL A 39 -17.02 19.85 19.98
C VAL A 39 -18.33 19.26 20.49
N MET A 40 -18.39 17.96 20.79
CA MET A 40 -19.61 17.29 21.29
C MET A 40 -20.04 17.80 22.66
N PHE A 41 -19.10 18.25 23.51
CA PHE A 41 -19.39 18.78 24.84
C PHE A 41 -19.86 20.25 24.85
N TYR A 42 -19.86 20.94 23.70
CA TYR A 42 -20.30 22.34 23.62
C TYR A 42 -21.62 22.51 22.87
N ASN A 43 -22.49 23.35 23.44
CA ASN A 43 -23.75 23.79 22.83
C ASN A 43 -23.55 24.42 21.45
N ARG A 44 -24.55 24.26 20.56
CA ARG A 44 -24.49 24.68 19.15
C ARG A 44 -24.15 26.16 18.95
N ILE A 45 -24.54 27.02 19.89
CA ILE A 45 -24.35 28.49 19.84
C ILE A 45 -22.97 28.91 20.39
N SER A 46 -22.26 28.01 21.09
CA SER A 46 -21.01 28.34 21.78
C SER A 46 -19.91 28.79 20.81
N ARG A 47 -19.24 29.89 21.17
CA ARG A 47 -18.03 30.37 20.47
C ARG A 47 -16.88 29.36 20.56
N MET A 48 -16.82 28.56 21.63
CA MET A 48 -15.80 27.50 21.77
C MET A 48 -16.00 26.39 20.76
N ARG A 49 -17.26 25.95 20.55
CA ARG A 49 -17.61 24.95 19.54
C ARG A 49 -17.13 25.36 18.15
N LYS A 50 -17.40 26.60 17.75
CA LYS A 50 -16.97 27.14 16.45
C LYS A 50 -15.44 27.16 16.31
N ARG A 51 -14.70 27.46 17.38
CA ARG A 51 -13.23 27.45 17.37
C ARG A 51 -12.68 26.04 17.18
N TRP A 52 -13.14 25.07 17.97
CA TRP A 52 -12.69 23.69 17.86
C TRP A 52 -13.06 23.04 16.52
N LEU A 53 -14.23 23.37 15.96
CA LEU A 53 -14.58 22.96 14.60
C LEU A 53 -13.58 23.50 13.55
N LYS A 54 -13.23 24.79 13.65
CA LYS A 54 -12.24 25.41 12.76
C LYS A 54 -10.86 24.77 12.92
N TYR A 55 -10.43 24.49 14.16
CA TYR A 55 -9.17 23.81 14.42
C TYR A 55 -9.15 22.39 13.86
N GLY A 56 -10.20 21.60 14.07
CA GLY A 56 -10.30 20.26 13.49
C GLY A 56 -10.22 20.28 11.96
N LEU A 57 -10.97 21.19 11.32
CA LEU A 57 -10.92 21.37 9.87
C LEU A 57 -9.54 21.83 9.38
N ALA A 58 -8.92 22.78 10.08
CA ALA A 58 -7.59 23.27 9.74
C ALA A 58 -6.53 22.18 9.86
N ILE A 59 -6.53 21.41 10.96
CA ILE A 59 -5.62 20.27 11.18
C ILE A 59 -5.81 19.23 10.08
N SER A 60 -7.06 18.84 9.79
CA SER A 60 -7.36 17.86 8.75
C SER A 60 -6.89 18.33 7.37
N THR A 61 -7.22 19.58 6.99
CA THR A 61 -6.83 20.14 5.69
C THR A 61 -5.32 20.28 5.55
N PHE A 62 -4.66 20.80 6.59
CA PHE A 62 -3.21 20.97 6.61
C PHE A 62 -2.48 19.62 6.52
N TYR A 63 -2.93 18.61 7.27
CA TYR A 63 -2.34 17.29 7.22
C TYR A 63 -2.51 16.64 5.84
N LEU A 64 -3.71 16.67 5.26
CA LEU A 64 -3.95 16.13 3.93
C LEU A 64 -3.10 16.85 2.87
N PHE A 65 -2.98 18.18 2.97
CA PHE A 65 -2.08 18.94 2.10
C PHE A 65 -0.62 18.49 2.25
N LEU A 66 -0.13 18.32 3.49
CA LEU A 66 1.21 17.80 3.75
C LEU A 66 1.41 16.41 3.14
N THR A 67 0.42 15.52 3.23
CA THR A 67 0.51 14.19 2.61
C THR A 67 0.65 14.25 1.08
N CYS A 68 0.04 15.23 0.43
CA CYS A 68 0.20 15.46 -1.00
C CYS A 68 1.60 15.99 -1.34
N VAL A 69 2.14 16.90 -0.53
CA VAL A 69 3.52 17.40 -0.70
C VAL A 69 4.53 16.26 -0.53
N ASN A 70 4.38 15.44 0.52
CA ASN A 70 5.22 14.26 0.73
C ASN A 70 5.12 13.29 -0.45
N LYS A 71 3.91 13.03 -0.95
CA LYS A 71 3.70 12.17 -2.13
C LYS A 71 4.48 12.66 -3.36
N LEU A 72 4.47 13.97 -3.64
CA LEU A 72 5.21 14.54 -4.76
C LEU A 72 6.72 14.40 -4.58
N TYR A 73 7.22 14.70 -3.38
CA TYR A 73 8.63 14.54 -3.03
C TYR A 73 9.09 13.08 -3.19
N ILE A 74 8.37 12.15 -2.58
CA ILE A 74 8.68 10.72 -2.62
C ILE A 74 8.62 10.16 -4.04
N ASN A 75 7.63 10.56 -4.84
CA ASN A 75 7.57 10.19 -6.26
C ASN A 75 8.82 10.63 -7.02
N SER A 76 9.32 11.84 -6.74
CA SER A 76 10.56 12.35 -7.35
C SER A 76 11.76 11.49 -6.94
N ILE A 77 11.92 11.21 -5.65
CA ILE A 77 13.01 10.39 -5.12
C ILE A 77 12.98 8.98 -5.71
N TYR A 78 11.80 8.35 -5.73
CA TYR A 78 11.63 6.99 -6.22
C TYR A 78 11.93 6.90 -7.72
N LYS A 79 11.41 7.84 -8.52
CA LYS A 79 11.70 7.94 -9.95
C LYS A 79 13.20 8.10 -10.22
N SER A 80 13.85 9.06 -9.55
CA SER A 80 15.30 9.27 -9.73
C SER A 80 16.12 8.07 -9.30
N SER A 81 15.68 7.34 -8.27
CA SER A 81 16.37 6.12 -7.80
C SER A 81 16.26 4.97 -8.80
N LEU A 82 15.11 4.82 -9.49
CA LEU A 82 14.94 3.85 -10.57
C LEU A 82 15.86 4.17 -11.76
N GLU A 83 15.93 5.44 -12.16
CA GLU A 83 16.78 5.90 -13.27
C GLU A 83 18.26 5.66 -12.97
N GLU A 84 18.72 5.98 -11.76
CA GLU A 84 20.09 5.76 -11.33
C GLU A 84 20.47 4.28 -11.22
N SER A 85 19.53 3.45 -10.77
CA SER A 85 19.74 2.00 -10.68
C SER A 85 19.61 1.31 -12.05
N ALA A 86 19.42 2.08 -13.13
CA ALA A 86 19.18 1.59 -14.49
C ALA A 86 18.03 0.59 -14.59
N ILE A 87 16.99 0.76 -13.75
CA ILE A 87 15.81 -0.09 -13.72
C ILE A 87 14.81 0.43 -14.75
N THR A 88 14.57 -0.33 -15.81
CA THR A 88 13.51 -0.05 -16.78
C THR A 88 12.15 -0.42 -16.20
N TYR A 89 11.22 0.53 -16.19
CA TYR A 89 9.88 0.34 -15.65
C TYR A 89 8.81 0.90 -16.60
N THR A 90 7.63 0.28 -16.61
CA THR A 90 6.47 0.73 -17.39
C THR A 90 5.58 1.65 -16.56
N GLN A 91 5.39 1.32 -15.28
CA GLN A 91 4.64 2.11 -14.33
C GLN A 91 5.18 1.90 -12.91
N PHE A 92 4.90 2.85 -12.02
CA PHE A 92 5.18 2.69 -10.61
C PHE A 92 4.09 3.32 -9.74
N GLN A 93 4.01 2.86 -8.51
CA GLN A 93 3.14 3.39 -7.48
C GLN A 93 3.92 3.54 -6.18
N THR A 94 3.72 4.66 -5.48
CA THR A 94 4.19 4.84 -4.10
C THR A 94 3.03 5.12 -3.16
N GLN A 95 3.18 4.79 -1.89
CA GLN A 95 2.19 5.02 -0.84
C GLN A 95 2.85 5.01 0.54
N PRO A 96 2.28 5.69 1.55
CA PRO A 96 2.78 5.57 2.90
C PRO A 96 2.46 4.19 3.48
N THR A 97 3.31 3.72 4.39
CA THR A 97 3.06 2.50 5.17
C THR A 97 1.94 2.70 6.20
N ILE A 98 1.51 1.63 6.88
CA ILE A 98 0.44 1.73 7.88
C ILE A 98 0.90 2.53 9.11
N PHE A 99 -0.03 3.26 9.73
CA PHE A 99 0.15 4.10 10.93
C PHE A 99 0.92 5.41 10.78
N ASN A 100 1.44 5.76 9.60
CA ASN A 100 2.27 6.96 9.46
C ASN A 100 2.27 7.54 8.03
N ASN A 101 2.89 8.71 7.87
CA ASN A 101 3.17 9.34 6.56
C ASN A 101 4.68 9.59 6.33
N ILE A 102 5.53 8.88 7.07
CA ILE A 102 6.98 9.09 7.14
C ILE A 102 7.72 8.04 6.32
N LEU A 103 7.37 6.76 6.50
CA LEU A 103 7.93 5.65 5.75
C LEU A 103 7.01 5.33 4.57
N TRP A 104 7.59 5.36 3.39
CA TRP A 104 6.91 5.14 2.11
C TRP A 104 7.37 3.85 1.47
N TYR A 105 6.39 3.14 0.91
CA TYR A 105 6.56 1.96 0.11
C TYR A 105 6.35 2.33 -1.36
N GLY A 106 7.24 1.86 -2.23
CA GLY A 106 7.12 1.98 -3.67
C GLY A 106 7.21 0.62 -4.36
N VAL A 107 6.44 0.46 -5.42
CA VAL A 107 6.50 -0.68 -6.34
C VAL A 107 6.60 -0.15 -7.78
N ALA A 108 7.61 -0.60 -8.51
CA ALA A 108 7.76 -0.38 -9.95
C ALA A 108 7.56 -1.68 -10.70
N GLU A 109 6.84 -1.63 -11.81
CA GLU A 109 6.63 -2.76 -12.71
C GLU A 109 7.59 -2.68 -13.89
N SER A 110 8.31 -3.77 -14.16
CA SER A 110 9.08 -3.99 -15.40
C SER A 110 8.38 -5.03 -16.27
N GLU A 111 9.01 -5.51 -17.34
CA GLU A 111 8.42 -6.56 -18.19
C GLU A 111 8.22 -7.88 -17.42
N THR A 112 9.24 -8.31 -16.67
CA THR A 112 9.27 -9.64 -16.02
C THR A 112 9.14 -9.60 -14.50
N SER A 113 9.48 -8.47 -13.87
CA SER A 113 9.61 -8.36 -12.41
C SER A 113 9.02 -7.07 -11.85
N TYR A 114 8.80 -7.03 -10.54
CA TYR A 114 8.55 -5.83 -9.76
C TYR A 114 9.76 -5.47 -8.91
N TYR A 115 9.99 -4.18 -8.76
CA TYR A 115 11.02 -3.63 -7.89
C TYR A 115 10.35 -2.90 -6.75
N LEU A 116 10.49 -3.44 -5.54
CA LEU A 116 9.95 -2.84 -4.34
C LEU A 116 11.04 -2.05 -3.63
N GLY A 117 10.65 -0.98 -2.96
CA GLY A 117 11.57 -0.16 -2.21
C GLY A 117 10.89 0.59 -1.09
N PHE A 118 11.65 0.80 -0.01
CA PHE A 118 11.21 1.57 1.15
C PHE A 118 12.08 2.82 1.28
N TYR A 119 11.43 3.94 1.54
CA TYR A 119 12.09 5.23 1.76
C TYR A 119 11.48 5.93 2.96
N SER A 120 12.31 6.34 3.91
CA SER A 120 11.88 7.19 5.03
C SER A 120 12.21 8.64 4.72
N LEU A 121 11.33 9.57 5.11
CA LEU A 121 11.65 11.00 5.09
C LEU A 121 12.85 11.36 5.99
N PHE A 122 13.29 10.45 6.86
CA PHE A 122 14.48 10.60 7.70
C PHE A 122 15.72 9.89 7.15
N ASP A 123 15.66 9.34 5.94
CA ASP A 123 16.86 8.81 5.27
C ASP A 123 17.87 9.92 4.99
N LYS A 124 19.15 9.64 5.22
CA LYS A 124 20.22 10.62 4.97
C LYS A 124 20.48 10.83 3.47
N SER A 125 20.29 9.78 2.68
CA SER A 125 20.40 9.85 1.23
C SER A 125 19.05 10.14 0.58
N ASN A 126 19.03 11.01 -0.43
CA ASN A 126 17.85 11.28 -1.25
C ASN A 126 17.64 10.23 -2.35
N ARG A 127 17.93 8.96 -2.05
CA ARG A 127 17.97 7.82 -2.99
C ARG A 127 17.59 6.55 -2.25
N LEU A 128 16.88 5.65 -2.93
CA LEU A 128 16.69 4.28 -2.44
C LEU A 128 17.97 3.50 -2.64
N LYS A 129 18.44 2.84 -1.57
CA LYS A 129 19.66 2.02 -1.59
C LYS A 129 19.38 0.54 -1.78
N GLU A 130 18.22 0.09 -1.31
CA GLU A 130 17.83 -1.31 -1.28
C GLU A 130 16.60 -1.52 -2.15
N TRP A 131 16.70 -2.50 -3.05
CA TRP A 131 15.64 -2.93 -3.94
C TRP A 131 15.33 -4.40 -3.69
N ILE A 132 14.06 -4.70 -3.49
CA ILE A 132 13.57 -6.08 -3.44
C ILE A 132 12.99 -6.39 -4.80
N THR A 133 13.51 -7.44 -5.46
CA THR A 133 13.03 -7.85 -6.78
C THR A 133 12.09 -9.04 -6.64
N ILE A 134 10.92 -8.96 -7.28
CA ILE A 134 9.90 -10.02 -7.26
C ILE A 134 9.50 -10.35 -8.69
N GLU A 135 9.70 -11.60 -9.10
CA GLU A 135 9.25 -12.07 -10.41
C GLU A 135 7.72 -12.09 -10.49
N LYS A 136 7.17 -11.73 -11.67
CA LYS A 136 5.72 -11.70 -11.91
C LYS A 136 5.10 -13.09 -11.90
N ASN A 137 5.74 -14.03 -12.60
CA ASN A 137 5.27 -15.39 -12.86
C ASN A 137 3.83 -15.46 -13.41
N HIS A 138 3.45 -14.48 -14.24
CA HIS A 138 2.10 -14.39 -14.79
C HIS A 138 1.80 -15.52 -15.77
N GLU A 139 2.83 -16.09 -16.39
CA GLU A 139 2.74 -17.24 -17.30
C GLU A 139 2.22 -18.52 -16.64
N LYS A 140 2.23 -18.59 -15.31
CA LYS A 140 1.66 -19.70 -14.54
C LYS A 140 0.13 -19.72 -14.56
N LEU A 141 -0.51 -18.60 -14.89
CA LEU A 141 -1.96 -18.47 -14.95
C LEU A 141 -2.42 -18.07 -16.35
N ASN A 142 -3.61 -18.53 -16.74
CA ASN A 142 -4.29 -17.96 -17.89
C ASN A 142 -4.88 -16.58 -17.51
N LEU A 143 -4.14 -15.51 -17.80
CA LEU A 143 -4.57 -14.14 -17.53
C LEU A 143 -5.87 -13.74 -18.26
N GLN A 144 -6.25 -14.45 -19.32
CA GLN A 144 -7.49 -14.18 -20.08
C GLN A 144 -8.72 -14.77 -19.40
N HIS A 145 -8.54 -15.60 -18.36
CA HIS A 145 -9.66 -16.15 -17.61
C HIS A 145 -10.43 -15.03 -16.89
N PRO A 146 -11.78 -15.03 -16.89
CA PRO A 146 -12.59 -13.95 -16.30
C PRO A 146 -12.29 -13.68 -14.81
N ASP A 147 -12.14 -14.74 -14.00
CA ASP A 147 -11.81 -14.62 -12.58
C ASP A 147 -10.42 -14.01 -12.36
N ILE A 148 -9.41 -14.44 -13.14
CA ILE A 148 -8.03 -13.91 -13.05
C ILE A 148 -7.96 -12.47 -13.58
N THR A 149 -8.71 -12.15 -14.64
CA THR A 149 -8.84 -10.78 -15.15
C THR A 149 -9.42 -9.87 -14.08
N THR A 150 -10.43 -10.34 -13.34
CA THR A 150 -11.05 -9.60 -12.23
C THR A 150 -10.06 -9.38 -11.09
N LEU A 151 -9.29 -10.40 -10.71
CA LEU A 151 -8.22 -10.28 -9.70
C LEU A 151 -7.12 -9.30 -10.15
N SER A 152 -6.65 -9.41 -11.40
CA SER A 152 -5.68 -8.49 -12.00
C SER A 152 -6.19 -7.05 -11.97
N TRP A 153 -7.44 -6.82 -12.36
CA TRP A 153 -8.10 -5.51 -12.24
C TRP A 153 -8.16 -5.05 -10.77
N PHE A 154 -8.46 -5.94 -9.83
CA PHE A 154 -8.50 -5.65 -8.39
C PHE A 154 -7.12 -5.29 -7.81
N SER A 155 -6.03 -5.80 -8.38
CA SER A 155 -4.65 -5.46 -7.97
C SER A 155 -4.06 -4.31 -8.79
N LYS A 156 -4.84 -3.71 -9.72
CA LYS A 156 -4.35 -2.73 -10.71
C LYS A 156 -3.16 -3.24 -11.52
N GLY A 157 -3.09 -4.54 -11.76
CA GLY A 157 -1.97 -5.20 -12.43
C GLY A 157 -0.77 -5.49 -11.52
N TYR A 158 -0.65 -4.90 -10.34
CA TYR A 158 0.48 -5.12 -9.42
C TYR A 158 0.29 -6.39 -8.59
N PHE A 159 0.58 -7.54 -9.18
CA PHE A 159 0.55 -8.82 -8.49
C PHE A 159 1.61 -9.77 -9.00
N ASN A 160 2.06 -10.70 -8.15
CA ASN A 160 2.79 -11.88 -8.60
C ASN A 160 2.03 -13.16 -8.28
N VAL A 161 2.48 -14.24 -8.91
CA VAL A 161 1.96 -15.58 -8.70
C VAL A 161 3.07 -16.47 -8.19
N VAL A 162 2.78 -17.28 -7.19
CA VAL A 162 3.73 -18.26 -6.68
C VAL A 162 3.03 -19.60 -6.58
N GLU A 163 3.52 -20.57 -7.31
CA GLU A 163 3.05 -21.94 -7.22
C GLU A 163 3.39 -22.55 -5.85
N LEU A 164 2.44 -23.29 -5.29
CA LEU A 164 2.56 -23.92 -3.99
C LEU A 164 2.97 -25.39 -4.13
N GLU A 165 3.19 -26.06 -2.99
CA GLU A 165 3.63 -27.45 -2.95
C GLU A 165 2.61 -28.42 -3.57
N ASN A 166 1.32 -28.11 -3.45
CA ASN A 166 0.26 -28.86 -4.09
C ASN A 166 0.10 -28.42 -5.55
N GLU A 167 0.17 -29.37 -6.48
CA GLU A 167 -0.03 -29.10 -7.90
C GLU A 167 -1.39 -28.41 -8.15
N GLY A 168 -1.36 -27.34 -8.94
CA GLY A 168 -2.54 -26.56 -9.28
C GLY A 168 -2.99 -25.54 -8.22
N GLU A 169 -2.31 -25.46 -7.07
CA GLU A 169 -2.51 -24.39 -6.10
C GLU A 169 -1.50 -23.26 -6.30
N TYR A 170 -1.99 -22.03 -6.33
CA TYR A 170 -1.18 -20.84 -6.52
C TYR A 170 -1.47 -19.81 -5.44
N MET A 171 -0.43 -19.14 -4.96
CA MET A 171 -0.54 -17.95 -4.15
C MET A 171 -0.50 -16.72 -5.06
N TYR A 172 -1.61 -16.00 -5.08
CA TYR A 172 -1.73 -14.70 -5.73
C TYR A 172 -1.43 -13.62 -4.69
N ASN A 173 -0.37 -12.82 -4.88
CA ASN A 173 -0.02 -11.75 -3.94
C ASN A 173 -0.24 -10.38 -4.59
N ASP A 174 -1.02 -9.52 -3.93
CA ASP A 174 -1.19 -8.12 -4.34
C ASP A 174 0.00 -7.31 -3.84
N LEU A 175 0.83 -6.83 -4.77
CA LEU A 175 2.07 -6.12 -4.49
C LEU A 175 1.87 -4.61 -4.33
N ARG A 176 0.64 -4.10 -4.39
CA ARG A 176 0.36 -2.73 -3.96
C ARG A 176 0.60 -2.56 -2.48
N TYR A 177 0.59 -3.63 -1.70
CA TYR A 177 0.84 -3.61 -0.27
C TYR A 177 2.22 -4.19 0.02
N PRO A 178 2.93 -3.66 1.02
CA PRO A 178 4.26 -4.11 1.35
C PRO A 178 4.25 -5.57 1.84
N PRO A 179 5.31 -6.34 1.56
CA PRO A 179 5.51 -7.63 2.19
C PRO A 179 5.73 -7.48 3.71
N LEU A 180 5.27 -8.45 4.49
CA LEU A 180 5.48 -8.52 5.93
C LEU A 180 6.94 -8.88 6.25
N ILE A 181 7.54 -9.70 5.41
CA ILE A 181 8.94 -10.10 5.48
C ILE A 181 9.61 -9.52 4.25
N MET A 182 10.57 -8.59 4.44
CA MET A 182 11.19 -7.83 3.35
C MET A 182 11.75 -8.71 2.22
N ASP A 183 12.20 -9.93 2.54
CA ASP A 183 12.80 -10.86 1.57
C ASP A 183 11.88 -12.01 1.15
N ASP A 184 10.62 -12.03 1.60
CA ASP A 184 9.66 -13.07 1.20
C ASP A 184 8.52 -12.47 0.36
N PRO A 185 8.54 -12.64 -0.97
CA PRO A 185 7.46 -12.16 -1.84
C PRO A 185 6.11 -12.81 -1.56
N LYS A 186 6.07 -13.97 -0.88
CA LYS A 186 4.82 -14.67 -0.47
C LYS A 186 4.19 -14.05 0.78
N SER A 187 4.81 -13.03 1.36
CA SER A 187 4.40 -12.46 2.65
C SER A 187 3.64 -11.13 2.52
N SER A 188 3.13 -10.78 1.33
CA SER A 188 2.27 -9.59 1.19
C SER A 188 1.15 -9.61 2.22
N VAL A 189 0.70 -8.43 2.65
CA VAL A 189 -0.47 -8.32 3.54
C VAL A 189 -1.73 -8.88 2.87
N PHE A 190 -1.83 -8.77 1.54
CA PHE A 190 -2.95 -9.26 0.77
C PHE A 190 -2.50 -10.39 -0.16
N THR A 191 -2.71 -11.62 0.30
CA THR A 191 -2.45 -12.84 -0.45
C THR A 191 -3.73 -13.66 -0.54
N PHE A 192 -3.87 -14.40 -1.63
CA PHE A 192 -4.99 -15.31 -1.84
C PHE A 192 -4.46 -16.63 -2.34
N LYS A 193 -4.74 -17.72 -1.62
CA LYS A 193 -4.54 -19.06 -2.15
C LYS A 193 -5.67 -19.35 -3.12
N ILE A 194 -5.34 -19.56 -4.38
CA ILE A 194 -6.29 -19.81 -5.46
C ILE A 194 -6.02 -21.17 -6.10
N GLN A 195 -7.09 -21.84 -6.49
CA GLN A 195 -7.04 -23.11 -7.22
C GLN A 195 -8.11 -23.09 -8.30
N GLN A 196 -7.82 -23.72 -9.43
CA GLN A 196 -8.83 -23.94 -10.46
C GLN A 196 -9.69 -25.14 -10.07
N ILE A 197 -10.97 -24.91 -9.82
CA ILE A 197 -11.98 -25.93 -9.55
C ILE A 197 -12.96 -25.90 -10.71
N GLU A 198 -13.00 -26.97 -11.50
CA GLU A 198 -13.74 -27.04 -12.76
C GLU A 198 -13.33 -25.91 -13.73
N GLU A 199 -14.26 -25.01 -14.06
CA GLU A 199 -14.04 -23.86 -14.95
C GLU A 199 -13.80 -22.55 -14.20
N ARG A 200 -13.64 -22.57 -12.87
CA ARG A 200 -13.50 -21.35 -12.06
C ARG A 200 -12.24 -21.32 -11.23
N TRP A 201 -11.73 -20.11 -11.01
CA TRP A 201 -10.67 -19.88 -10.03
C TRP A 201 -11.29 -19.46 -8.72
N ASP A 202 -11.22 -20.36 -7.74
CA ASP A 202 -11.78 -20.14 -6.42
C ASP A 202 -10.69 -19.95 -5.36
N MET A 203 -11.04 -19.19 -4.33
CA MET A 203 -10.19 -19.04 -3.17
C MET A 203 -10.33 -20.27 -2.27
N VAL A 204 -9.20 -20.91 -1.98
CA VAL A 204 -9.14 -22.07 -1.11
C VAL A 204 -8.65 -21.65 0.27
N PRO A 205 -9.15 -22.25 1.37
CA PRO A 205 -8.72 -21.89 2.71
C PRO A 205 -7.21 -22.01 2.89
N PHE A 206 -6.62 -21.01 3.53
CA PHE A 206 -5.21 -21.00 3.88
C PHE A 206 -5.00 -20.15 5.14
N GLU A 207 -3.93 -20.43 5.88
CA GLU A 207 -3.49 -19.57 6.96
C GLU A 207 -2.58 -18.48 6.41
N SER A 208 -2.98 -17.22 6.59
CA SER A 208 -2.15 -16.09 6.16
C SER A 208 -0.93 -15.97 7.07
N LYS A 209 0.23 -15.59 6.51
CA LYS A 209 1.39 -15.21 7.36
C LYS A 209 1.10 -13.98 8.22
N PHE A 210 0.10 -13.18 7.84
CA PHE A 210 -0.38 -12.05 8.63
C PHE A 210 -1.03 -12.48 9.96
N SER A 211 -1.66 -13.66 10.01
CA SER A 211 -2.30 -14.17 11.24
C SER A 211 -1.32 -14.76 12.25
N ASP A 212 -0.06 -15.00 11.85
CA ASP A 212 0.99 -15.41 12.78
C ASP A 212 1.51 -14.21 13.59
N GLU A 213 1.31 -14.24 14.90
CA GLU A 213 1.65 -13.13 15.79
C GLU A 213 3.15 -12.80 15.77
N ALA A 214 4.01 -13.81 15.70
CA ALA A 214 5.46 -13.63 15.69
C ALA A 214 5.91 -12.91 14.41
N THR A 215 5.42 -13.37 13.25
CA THR A 215 5.68 -12.76 11.95
C THR A 215 5.17 -11.33 11.90
N PHE A 216 3.94 -11.09 12.36
CA PHE A 216 3.37 -9.74 12.42
C PHE A 216 4.21 -8.82 13.30
N LYS A 217 4.56 -9.24 14.52
CA LYS A 217 5.37 -8.44 15.44
C LYS A 217 6.75 -8.11 14.86
N ASN A 218 7.39 -9.07 14.21
CA ASN A 218 8.69 -8.86 13.56
C ASN A 218 8.57 -7.86 12.39
N SER A 219 7.56 -8.01 11.53
CA SER A 219 7.29 -7.08 10.43
C SER A 219 7.10 -5.64 10.92
N MET A 220 6.34 -5.47 12.01
CA MET A 220 6.13 -4.16 12.63
C MET A 220 7.43 -3.59 13.18
N GLN A 221 8.27 -4.40 13.85
CA GLN A 221 9.58 -3.97 14.34
C GLN A 221 10.49 -3.50 13.20
N LEU A 222 10.54 -4.22 12.08
CA LEU A 222 11.31 -3.83 10.89
C LEU A 222 10.80 -2.51 10.29
N MET A 223 9.48 -2.34 10.16
CA MET A 223 8.89 -1.08 9.71
C MET A 223 9.23 0.08 10.66
N PHE A 224 9.16 -0.14 11.99
CA PHE A 224 9.53 0.87 12.98
C PHE A 224 11.03 1.19 13.00
N ALA A 225 11.89 0.22 12.72
CA ALA A 225 13.32 0.46 12.55
C ALA A 225 13.56 1.32 11.31
N ARG A 226 12.97 0.95 10.17
CA ARG A 226 13.11 1.66 8.90
C ARG A 226 12.53 3.07 8.95
N LEU A 227 11.51 3.31 9.77
CA LEU A 227 10.95 4.64 10.04
C LEU A 227 12.00 5.64 10.52
N ARG A 228 12.99 5.21 11.31
CA ARG A 228 14.07 6.09 11.82
C ARG A 228 15.03 6.57 10.74
N GLY A 229 14.92 6.00 9.54
CA GLY A 229 15.80 6.24 8.44
C GLY A 229 17.04 5.35 8.49
N ILE A 230 17.71 5.26 7.34
CA ILE A 230 19.00 4.60 7.19
C ILE A 230 20.04 5.60 6.70
N ASP A 231 21.31 5.30 6.98
CA ASP A 231 22.46 6.05 6.49
C ASP A 231 22.63 5.89 4.99
#